data_AF-A0A2E6X7I0-F1
#
_entry.id   AF-A0A2E6X7I0-F1
#
_cell.length_a   1.000
_cell.length_b   1.000
_cell.length_c   1.000
_cell.angle_alpha   90.00
_cell.angle_beta   90.00
_cell.angle_gamma   90.00
#
_symmetry.space_group_name_H-M   'P 1'
#
loop_
_entity.id
_entity.type
_entity.pdbx_description
1 polymer ?
#
loop_
_entity_poly.entity_id
_entity_poly.type
_entity_poly.pdbx_seq_one_letter_code
_entity_poly.pdbx_strand_id
1 'polypeptide(L)'
;MVMTSRERVLSALQGKEVDIAPVANPNSIITRDMQERVGAFFPEAHHNAEIMTELAVAGRTVCGYDAVFPVFGAGTHEAGALGVKIDWGDPDNLPAILGHIWKDPDEIEVPDDFLARLDITTVLDSIRMLREEFGDEVAVIGKAYGPWSLAYHFFGIEQFMMDTFSDPPKVHAILDRLKEFTIIFGKAQIDAGADALNVCEHITADLIRPEAYSTYLLHVDQQIKAELPVPIILHCCGKTMDRIDLFNQSGFECFNFESANDAVEMRKKATVSLCGNINNPKTILSGTPEDVEHEVFYALDAGVNLLAPECAAPVNGKLANVIAVRESRDRYYDGNRSGEGVTVSLGKIGTQPVPVKSRTKAEKIDKVELTEELREIYCSVVEMKKGETAPLVKAEVERGIDAQVILDLALIAAMEEVGNLFADGTYFVPEMLMAAMEMKAGLEVIRPILTASGVPPRGTVVIGTVRGDVHDIGKNLYGMMMEGAGYKVVDIGVRQTAEEFIEAIEEHNADILGMSAMLTTTMPYMKIVVDEMVRRGIREEYIILVGGAPLNAEYGISFGADSYCIDAGVGVETANSAINGRVKALEVEAN
;
A
#
# COMPACT_ATOMS: atom_id res chain seq x y z
N MET A 1 7.76 -13.50 -38.23
CA MET A 1 6.34 -13.36 -38.61
C MET A 1 5.84 -12.19 -37.78
N VAL A 2 5.19 -11.18 -38.38
CA VAL A 2 4.67 -10.04 -37.60
C VAL A 2 3.47 -10.55 -36.81
N MET A 3 3.50 -10.42 -35.48
CA MET A 3 2.43 -10.89 -34.59
C MET A 3 1.36 -9.80 -34.44
N THR A 4 0.11 -10.20 -34.26
CA THR A 4 -0.92 -9.24 -33.79
C THR A 4 -0.61 -8.81 -32.36
N SER A 5 -1.23 -7.71 -31.91
CA SER A 5 -1.03 -7.24 -30.52
C SER A 5 -1.49 -8.31 -29.53
N ARG A 6 -2.63 -8.96 -29.82
CA ARG A 6 -3.15 -10.07 -29.03
C ARG A 6 -2.19 -11.27 -28.96
N GLU A 7 -1.68 -11.72 -30.10
CA GLU A 7 -0.74 -12.85 -30.17
C GLU A 7 0.54 -12.56 -29.37
N ARG A 8 1.05 -11.32 -29.48
CA ARG A 8 2.25 -10.86 -28.78
C ARG A 8 2.05 -10.88 -27.27
N VAL A 9 0.94 -10.32 -26.77
CA VAL A 9 0.61 -10.32 -25.34
C VAL A 9 0.49 -11.75 -24.80
N LEU A 10 -0.32 -12.59 -25.44
CA LEU A 10 -0.54 -13.97 -24.98
C LEU A 10 0.74 -14.82 -25.01
N SER A 11 1.60 -14.61 -26.01
CA SER A 11 2.90 -15.30 -26.11
C SER A 11 3.86 -14.84 -25.04
N ALA A 12 3.97 -13.52 -24.80
CA ALA A 12 4.83 -12.96 -23.77
C ALA A 12 4.40 -13.39 -22.36
N LEU A 13 3.10 -13.44 -22.07
CA LEU A 13 2.59 -13.94 -20.79
C LEU A 13 3.04 -15.38 -20.53
N GLN A 14 3.04 -16.22 -21.56
CA GLN A 14 3.46 -17.62 -21.46
C GLN A 14 4.99 -17.83 -21.60
N GLY A 15 5.79 -16.75 -21.61
CA GLY A 15 7.24 -16.82 -21.73
C GLY A 15 7.74 -17.32 -23.10
N LYS A 16 6.89 -17.24 -24.13
CA LYS A 16 7.26 -17.60 -25.51
C LYS A 16 7.97 -16.43 -26.19
N GLU A 17 8.76 -16.74 -27.22
CA GLU A 17 9.39 -15.71 -28.05
C GLU A 17 8.34 -14.84 -28.76
N VAL A 18 8.63 -13.55 -28.85
CA VAL A 18 7.82 -12.53 -29.51
C VAL A 18 8.65 -11.74 -30.51
N ASP A 19 8.01 -11.07 -31.46
CA ASP A 19 8.67 -10.21 -32.44
C ASP A 19 9.25 -8.94 -31.79
N ILE A 20 8.48 -8.31 -30.90
CA ILE A 20 8.89 -7.25 -29.99
C ILE A 20 8.18 -7.46 -28.64
N ALA A 21 8.76 -7.00 -27.53
CA ALA A 21 8.10 -7.09 -26.22
C ALA A 21 6.82 -6.23 -26.20
N PRO A 22 5.63 -6.75 -25.84
CA PRO A 22 4.39 -5.98 -25.83
C PRO A 22 4.37 -4.92 -24.72
N VAL A 23 3.61 -3.85 -24.95
CA VAL A 23 3.22 -2.89 -23.90
C VAL A 23 1.78 -3.16 -23.52
N ALA A 24 1.54 -3.76 -22.36
CA ALA A 24 0.20 -4.25 -21.97
C ALA A 24 -0.03 -3.96 -20.49
N ASN A 25 -1.01 -3.12 -20.18
CA ASN A 25 -1.29 -2.70 -18.81
C ASN A 25 -2.26 -3.67 -18.12
N PRO A 26 -1.84 -4.35 -17.03
CA PRO A 26 -2.74 -5.13 -16.19
C PRO A 26 -3.48 -4.26 -15.15
N ASN A 27 -3.23 -2.95 -15.15
CA ASN A 27 -3.79 -1.96 -14.24
C ASN A 27 -4.21 -0.69 -14.98
N SER A 28 -4.95 0.20 -14.32
CA SER A 28 -5.41 1.46 -14.92
C SER A 28 -4.23 2.30 -15.42
N ILE A 29 -4.38 2.89 -16.61
CA ILE A 29 -3.45 3.90 -17.15
C ILE A 29 -4.15 5.24 -17.43
N ILE A 30 -5.37 5.38 -16.91
CA ILE A 30 -6.24 6.51 -17.22
C ILE A 30 -5.75 7.74 -16.45
N THR A 31 -5.44 8.79 -17.20
CA THR A 31 -5.08 10.11 -16.67
C THR A 31 -6.21 11.10 -16.89
N ARG A 32 -6.18 12.23 -16.18
CA ARG A 32 -7.12 13.34 -16.35
C ARG A 32 -7.12 13.86 -17.79
N ASP A 33 -5.94 14.05 -18.37
CA ASP A 33 -5.78 14.46 -19.77
C ASP A 33 -6.41 13.45 -20.75
N MET A 34 -6.30 12.15 -20.44
CA MET A 34 -6.92 11.10 -21.25
C MET A 34 -8.45 11.18 -21.19
N GLN A 35 -9.01 11.33 -19.99
CA GLN A 35 -10.46 11.52 -19.78
C GLN A 35 -10.98 12.72 -20.59
N GLU A 36 -10.31 13.86 -20.51
CA GLU A 36 -10.67 15.07 -21.26
C GLU A 36 -10.58 14.88 -22.78
N ARG A 37 -9.57 14.13 -23.23
CA ARG A 37 -9.33 13.90 -24.66
C ARG A 37 -10.43 13.04 -25.32
N VAL A 38 -10.99 12.08 -24.60
CA VAL A 38 -12.06 11.20 -25.11
C VAL A 38 -13.45 11.60 -24.63
N GLY A 39 -13.56 12.57 -23.71
CA GLY A 39 -14.83 13.06 -23.20
C GLY A 39 -15.56 12.05 -22.29
N ALA A 40 -14.82 11.12 -21.68
CA ALA A 40 -15.33 10.12 -20.75
C ALA A 40 -14.59 10.26 -19.40
N PHE A 41 -15.33 10.22 -18.29
CA PHE A 41 -14.82 10.66 -17.00
C PHE A 41 -15.14 9.70 -15.85
N PHE A 42 -14.28 9.70 -14.84
CA PHE A 42 -14.63 9.24 -13.50
C PHE A 42 -15.55 10.26 -12.80
N PRO A 43 -16.43 9.84 -11.88
CA PRO A 43 -16.66 8.46 -11.45
C PRO A 43 -17.64 7.70 -12.36
N GLU A 44 -18.22 8.34 -13.38
CA GLU A 44 -19.30 7.77 -14.20
C GLU A 44 -18.87 6.47 -14.91
N ALA A 45 -17.62 6.40 -15.36
CA ALA A 45 -17.05 5.20 -15.97
C ALA A 45 -17.08 3.96 -15.09
N HIS A 46 -17.24 4.08 -13.77
CA HIS A 46 -17.34 2.93 -12.87
C HIS A 46 -18.73 2.26 -12.88
N HIS A 47 -19.75 2.97 -13.39
CA HIS A 47 -21.15 2.51 -13.41
C HIS A 47 -21.80 2.50 -14.80
N ASN A 48 -21.06 2.93 -15.82
CA ASN A 48 -21.55 2.99 -17.19
C ASN A 48 -20.58 2.25 -18.12
N ALA A 49 -21.04 1.13 -18.68
CA ALA A 49 -20.22 0.25 -19.53
C ALA A 49 -19.73 0.92 -20.80
N GLU A 50 -20.51 1.84 -21.39
CA GLU A 50 -20.11 2.57 -22.60
C GLU A 50 -18.94 3.52 -22.30
N ILE A 51 -19.01 4.24 -21.18
CA ILE A 51 -17.95 5.17 -20.75
C ILE A 51 -16.71 4.41 -20.29
N MET A 52 -16.89 3.28 -19.58
CA MET A 52 -15.80 2.37 -19.21
C MET A 52 -15.06 1.88 -20.45
N THR A 53 -15.82 1.48 -21.48
CA THR A 53 -15.27 1.00 -22.76
C THR A 53 -14.52 2.10 -23.47
N GLU A 54 -15.08 3.32 -23.58
CA GLU A 54 -14.41 4.45 -24.22
C GLU A 54 -13.04 4.76 -23.58
N LEU A 55 -12.96 4.73 -22.24
CA LEU A 55 -11.68 4.90 -21.53
C LEU A 55 -10.71 3.74 -21.78
N ALA A 56 -11.18 2.50 -21.79
CA ALA A 56 -10.34 1.34 -22.07
C ALA A 56 -9.81 1.37 -23.52
N VAL A 57 -10.64 1.75 -24.48
CA VAL A 57 -10.29 1.98 -25.90
C VAL A 57 -9.22 3.05 -26.02
N ALA A 58 -9.30 4.12 -25.21
CA ALA A 58 -8.29 5.18 -25.18
C ALA A 58 -6.86 4.65 -24.90
N GLY A 59 -6.73 3.60 -24.08
CA GLY A 59 -5.44 2.92 -23.87
C GLY A 59 -4.81 2.44 -25.18
N ARG A 60 -5.63 1.95 -26.11
CA ARG A 60 -5.18 1.55 -27.46
C ARG A 60 -5.08 2.74 -28.42
N THR A 61 -6.11 3.57 -28.53
CA THR A 61 -6.19 4.60 -29.59
C THR A 61 -5.33 5.82 -29.29
N VAL A 62 -5.13 6.15 -28.01
CA VAL A 62 -4.29 7.27 -27.57
C VAL A 62 -2.86 6.82 -27.29
N CYS A 63 -2.66 5.71 -26.57
CA CYS A 63 -1.31 5.28 -26.16
C CYS A 63 -0.67 4.25 -27.10
N GLY A 64 -1.48 3.54 -27.91
CA GLY A 64 -0.99 2.50 -28.81
C GLY A 64 -0.58 1.21 -28.11
N TYR A 65 -1.06 0.97 -26.88
CA TYR A 65 -0.73 -0.23 -26.12
C TYR A 65 -1.27 -1.50 -26.81
N ASP A 66 -0.64 -2.63 -26.56
CA ASP A 66 -0.96 -3.93 -27.16
C ASP A 66 -2.19 -4.62 -26.51
N ALA A 67 -2.68 -4.09 -25.38
CA ALA A 67 -3.85 -4.56 -24.65
C ALA A 67 -4.78 -3.41 -24.24
N VAL A 68 -6.05 -3.75 -23.98
CA VAL A 68 -7.07 -2.88 -23.37
C VAL A 68 -7.54 -3.47 -22.05
N PHE A 69 -7.97 -2.59 -21.14
CA PHE A 69 -8.21 -2.96 -19.74
C PHE A 69 -9.31 -2.05 -19.14
N PRO A 70 -10.49 -2.58 -18.78
CA PRO A 70 -11.64 -1.77 -18.35
C PRO A 70 -11.82 -1.61 -16.82
N VAL A 71 -10.98 -2.19 -15.96
CA VAL A 71 -11.23 -2.21 -14.49
C VAL A 71 -10.33 -1.24 -13.71
N PHE A 72 -10.79 -0.01 -13.53
CA PHE A 72 -9.91 1.07 -13.02
C PHE A 72 -9.74 1.13 -11.49
N GLY A 73 -10.71 0.61 -10.72
CA GLY A 73 -10.73 0.68 -9.27
C GLY A 73 -10.05 -0.49 -8.55
N ALA A 74 -9.85 -0.34 -7.23
CA ALA A 74 -9.27 -1.37 -6.39
C ALA A 74 -10.30 -2.12 -5.54
N GLY A 75 -10.75 -3.28 -6.02
CA GLY A 75 -11.74 -4.15 -5.38
C GLY A 75 -13.15 -3.54 -5.35
N THR A 76 -13.33 -2.36 -5.95
CA THR A 76 -14.52 -1.54 -5.77
C THR A 76 -15.75 -2.11 -6.45
N HIS A 77 -15.60 -2.88 -7.52
CA HIS A 77 -16.74 -3.51 -8.19
C HIS A 77 -17.24 -4.72 -7.40
N GLU A 78 -16.34 -5.58 -6.92
CA GLU A 78 -16.70 -6.69 -6.03
C GLU A 78 -17.31 -6.17 -4.71
N ALA A 79 -16.70 -5.13 -4.13
CA ALA A 79 -17.17 -4.51 -2.89
C ALA A 79 -18.49 -3.75 -3.07
N GLY A 80 -18.65 -2.98 -4.14
CA GLY A 80 -19.90 -2.31 -4.49
C GLY A 80 -21.02 -3.32 -4.72
N ALA A 81 -20.72 -4.41 -5.44
CA ALA A 81 -21.64 -5.50 -5.67
C ALA A 81 -22.08 -6.16 -4.36
N LEU A 82 -21.27 -6.17 -3.31
CA LEU A 82 -21.65 -6.69 -1.99
C LEU A 82 -22.31 -5.66 -1.07
N GLY A 83 -22.51 -4.42 -1.54
CA GLY A 83 -23.12 -3.34 -0.77
C GLY A 83 -22.18 -2.69 0.24
N VAL A 84 -20.86 -2.91 0.12
CA VAL A 84 -19.86 -2.17 0.90
C VAL A 84 -19.92 -0.71 0.48
N LYS A 85 -19.77 0.21 1.44
CA LYS A 85 -19.73 1.63 1.12
C LYS A 85 -18.47 1.95 0.30
N ILE A 86 -18.67 2.44 -0.91
CA ILE A 86 -17.61 2.89 -1.81
C ILE A 86 -17.67 4.41 -1.91
N ASP A 87 -16.51 5.05 -1.86
CA ASP A 87 -16.39 6.34 -2.53
C ASP A 87 -15.92 6.10 -3.96
N TRP A 88 -16.70 6.55 -4.93
CA TRP A 88 -16.39 6.32 -6.34
C TRP A 88 -15.38 7.31 -6.90
N GLY A 89 -14.87 8.23 -6.07
CA GLY A 89 -13.90 9.22 -6.48
C GLY A 89 -14.51 10.30 -7.37
N ASP A 90 -13.64 10.93 -8.16
CA ASP A 90 -13.97 12.02 -9.07
C ASP A 90 -12.98 12.00 -10.26
N PRO A 91 -13.09 12.89 -11.25
CA PRO A 91 -12.16 12.91 -12.38
C PRO A 91 -10.66 12.97 -12.04
N ASP A 92 -10.30 13.36 -10.82
CA ASP A 92 -8.92 13.48 -10.34
C ASP A 92 -8.51 12.37 -9.35
N ASN A 93 -9.47 11.56 -8.88
CA ASN A 93 -9.26 10.59 -7.80
C ASN A 93 -9.85 9.22 -8.14
N LEU A 94 -9.08 8.16 -7.87
CA LEU A 94 -9.54 6.77 -8.00
C LEU A 94 -10.57 6.43 -6.90
N PRO A 95 -11.47 5.45 -7.17
CA PRO A 95 -12.45 5.00 -6.20
C PRO A 95 -11.77 4.23 -5.05
N ALA A 96 -12.42 4.25 -3.89
CA ALA A 96 -11.93 3.71 -2.63
C ALA A 96 -13.04 3.01 -1.83
N ILE A 97 -12.67 1.93 -1.16
CA ILE A 97 -13.56 1.19 -0.26
C ILE A 97 -13.51 1.86 1.11
N LEU A 98 -14.67 2.25 1.66
CA LEU A 98 -14.78 3.03 2.91
C LEU A 98 -15.22 2.20 4.13
N GLY A 99 -15.28 0.88 4.00
CA GLY A 99 -15.74 0.02 5.09
C GLY A 99 -15.55 -1.45 4.78
N HIS A 100 -16.01 -2.29 5.70
CA HIS A 100 -15.97 -3.75 5.63
C HIS A 100 -17.29 -4.31 6.16
N ILE A 101 -17.64 -5.56 5.83
CA ILE A 101 -19.00 -6.09 6.02
C ILE A 101 -19.07 -7.37 6.84
N TRP A 102 -17.95 -8.09 7.01
CA TRP A 102 -17.90 -9.37 7.71
C TRP A 102 -16.90 -9.35 8.85
N LYS A 103 -17.14 -10.21 9.83
CA LYS A 103 -16.27 -10.47 10.97
C LYS A 103 -15.87 -11.94 11.06
N ASP A 104 -16.80 -12.82 10.68
CA ASP A 104 -16.63 -14.26 10.76
C ASP A 104 -16.75 -14.90 9.37
N PRO A 105 -15.99 -15.97 9.10
CA PRO A 105 -15.95 -16.57 7.77
C PRO A 105 -17.28 -17.22 7.37
N ASP A 106 -18.16 -17.56 8.32
CA ASP A 106 -19.47 -18.17 8.04
C ASP A 106 -20.49 -17.16 7.50
N GLU A 107 -20.18 -15.85 7.56
CA GLU A 107 -20.98 -14.77 6.97
C GLU A 107 -20.71 -14.60 5.47
N ILE A 108 -19.64 -15.22 4.95
CA ILE A 108 -19.25 -15.13 3.54
C ILE A 108 -20.23 -15.94 2.69
N GLU A 109 -21.04 -15.24 1.91
CA GLU A 109 -21.97 -15.80 0.95
C GLU A 109 -21.86 -15.04 -0.37
N VAL A 110 -21.67 -15.76 -1.49
CA VAL A 110 -21.76 -15.17 -2.83
C VAL A 110 -23.24 -15.05 -3.17
N PRO A 111 -23.81 -13.85 -3.34
CA PRO A 111 -25.22 -13.72 -3.67
C PRO A 111 -25.54 -14.37 -5.02
N ASP A 112 -26.71 -15.02 -5.12
CA ASP A 112 -27.17 -15.64 -6.39
C ASP A 112 -27.23 -14.63 -7.56
N ASP A 113 -27.51 -13.37 -7.25
CA ASP A 113 -27.58 -12.28 -8.22
C ASP A 113 -26.26 -11.52 -8.40
N PHE A 114 -25.15 -11.98 -7.81
CA PHE A 114 -23.84 -11.29 -7.81
C PHE A 114 -23.42 -10.81 -9.21
N LEU A 115 -23.47 -11.70 -10.21
CA LEU A 115 -23.11 -11.38 -11.60
C LEU A 115 -24.11 -10.47 -12.32
N ALA A 116 -25.31 -10.30 -11.78
CA ALA A 116 -26.38 -9.47 -12.33
C ALA A 116 -26.43 -8.07 -11.68
N ARG A 117 -25.59 -7.80 -10.67
CA ARG A 117 -25.51 -6.48 -10.02
C ARG A 117 -24.76 -5.49 -10.92
N LEU A 118 -25.17 -4.23 -10.86
CA LEU A 118 -24.70 -3.16 -11.75
C LEU A 118 -23.16 -3.10 -11.81
N ASP A 119 -22.50 -3.09 -10.66
CA ASP A 119 -21.04 -3.01 -10.54
C ASP A 119 -20.32 -4.13 -11.33
N ILE A 120 -20.90 -5.34 -11.33
CA ILE A 120 -20.34 -6.48 -12.05
C ILE A 120 -20.73 -6.44 -13.53
N THR A 121 -22.00 -6.17 -13.85
CA THR A 121 -22.48 -6.11 -15.23
C THR A 121 -21.78 -5.03 -16.03
N THR A 122 -21.45 -3.88 -15.41
CA THR A 122 -20.71 -2.80 -16.06
C THR A 122 -19.37 -3.28 -16.60
N VAL A 123 -18.62 -4.05 -15.81
CA VAL A 123 -17.33 -4.63 -16.24
C VAL A 123 -17.54 -5.68 -17.33
N LEU A 124 -18.51 -6.59 -17.16
CA LEU A 124 -18.75 -7.67 -18.12
C LEU A 124 -19.23 -7.12 -19.48
N ASP A 125 -20.11 -6.12 -19.48
CA ASP A 125 -20.58 -5.48 -20.69
C ASP A 125 -19.46 -4.70 -21.39
N SER A 126 -18.59 -4.02 -20.63
CA SER A 126 -17.42 -3.36 -21.22
C SER A 126 -16.47 -4.36 -21.88
N ILE A 127 -16.19 -5.51 -21.26
CA ILE A 127 -15.37 -6.57 -21.87
C ILE A 127 -15.98 -7.09 -23.17
N ARG A 128 -17.32 -7.27 -23.22
CA ARG A 128 -18.02 -7.69 -24.45
C ARG A 128 -17.89 -6.65 -25.55
N MET A 129 -18.09 -5.37 -25.22
CA MET A 129 -17.94 -4.27 -26.18
C MET A 129 -16.51 -4.17 -26.71
N LEU A 130 -15.49 -4.29 -25.84
CA LEU A 130 -14.09 -4.31 -26.25
C LEU A 130 -13.77 -5.50 -27.17
N ARG A 131 -14.33 -6.68 -26.89
CA ARG A 131 -14.17 -7.85 -27.76
C ARG A 131 -14.85 -7.64 -29.12
N GLU A 132 -16.03 -7.03 -29.16
CA GLU A 132 -16.74 -6.71 -30.40
C GLU A 132 -15.94 -5.68 -31.24
N GLU A 133 -15.35 -4.68 -30.59
CA GLU A 133 -14.60 -3.62 -31.26
C GLU A 133 -13.26 -4.10 -31.85
N PHE A 134 -12.48 -4.87 -31.07
CA PHE A 134 -11.12 -5.24 -31.47
C PHE A 134 -10.97 -6.64 -32.08
N GLY A 135 -12.01 -7.49 -32.00
CA GLY A 135 -11.94 -8.87 -32.50
C GLY A 135 -10.73 -9.60 -31.92
N ASP A 136 -9.91 -10.24 -32.77
CA ASP A 136 -8.70 -10.97 -32.38
C ASP A 136 -7.40 -10.15 -32.48
N GLU A 137 -7.47 -8.84 -32.71
CA GLU A 137 -6.29 -8.00 -32.98
C GLU A 137 -5.61 -7.47 -31.70
N VAL A 138 -6.39 -7.21 -30.66
CA VAL A 138 -5.94 -6.60 -29.38
C VAL A 138 -6.32 -7.52 -28.22
N ALA A 139 -5.42 -7.65 -27.24
CA ALA A 139 -5.71 -8.43 -26.04
C ALA A 139 -6.67 -7.67 -25.11
N VAL A 140 -7.68 -8.34 -24.57
CA VAL A 140 -8.54 -7.80 -23.51
C VAL A 140 -8.12 -8.42 -22.18
N ILE A 141 -7.63 -7.59 -21.25
CA ILE A 141 -7.22 -8.03 -19.91
C ILE A 141 -8.34 -7.68 -18.93
N GLY A 142 -8.91 -8.72 -18.30
CA GLY A 142 -9.85 -8.56 -17.19
C GLY A 142 -9.12 -8.43 -15.85
N LYS A 143 -9.87 -8.20 -14.77
CA LYS A 143 -9.33 -8.07 -13.41
C LYS A 143 -10.27 -8.65 -12.38
N ALA A 144 -9.72 -9.41 -11.45
CA ALA A 144 -10.41 -9.83 -10.24
C ALA A 144 -9.48 -9.62 -9.04
N TYR A 145 -10.04 -9.23 -7.90
CA TYR A 145 -9.26 -9.23 -6.66
C TYR A 145 -9.16 -10.64 -6.12
N GLY A 146 -7.95 -11.02 -5.70
CA GLY A 146 -7.73 -12.31 -5.08
C GLY A 146 -8.19 -12.32 -3.61
N PRO A 147 -8.39 -13.51 -3.03
CA PRO A 147 -8.98 -13.66 -1.70
C PRO A 147 -8.23 -12.93 -0.59
N TRP A 148 -6.91 -12.74 -0.68
CA TRP A 148 -6.18 -12.02 0.36
C TRP A 148 -6.53 -10.53 0.35
N SER A 149 -6.53 -9.90 -0.82
CA SER A 149 -6.95 -8.51 -0.96
C SER A 149 -8.45 -8.32 -0.68
N LEU A 150 -9.30 -9.27 -1.06
CA LEU A 150 -10.71 -9.23 -0.70
C LEU A 150 -10.90 -9.29 0.83
N ALA A 151 -10.07 -10.05 1.54
CA ALA A 151 -10.14 -10.12 2.99
C ALA A 151 -9.82 -8.76 3.65
N TYR A 152 -8.83 -8.03 3.14
CA TYR A 152 -8.55 -6.65 3.54
C TYR A 152 -9.78 -5.75 3.42
N HIS A 153 -10.52 -5.87 2.33
CA HIS A 153 -11.68 -5.04 2.06
C HIS A 153 -12.94 -5.46 2.82
N PHE A 154 -13.12 -6.74 3.12
CA PHE A 154 -14.37 -7.25 3.70
C PHE A 154 -14.31 -7.55 5.19
N PHE A 155 -13.13 -7.75 5.76
CA PHE A 155 -12.91 -7.99 7.20
C PHE A 155 -12.21 -6.82 7.89
N GLY A 156 -11.68 -5.87 7.11
CA GLY A 156 -10.82 -4.80 7.62
C GLY A 156 -9.38 -5.30 7.78
N ILE A 157 -8.44 -4.46 7.35
CA ILE A 157 -7.02 -4.82 7.24
C ILE A 157 -6.43 -5.16 8.61
N GLU A 158 -6.66 -4.30 9.61
CA GLU A 158 -6.12 -4.48 10.96
C GLU A 158 -6.57 -5.81 11.57
N GLN A 159 -7.88 -6.09 11.56
CA GLN A 159 -8.42 -7.31 12.14
C GLN A 159 -7.94 -8.55 11.39
N PHE A 160 -8.00 -8.54 10.05
CA PHE A 160 -7.54 -9.68 9.26
C PHE A 160 -6.04 -9.95 9.50
N MET A 161 -5.21 -8.90 9.55
CA MET A 161 -3.78 -9.04 9.84
C MET A 161 -3.53 -9.61 11.23
N MET A 162 -4.26 -9.16 12.26
CA MET A 162 -4.19 -9.75 13.61
C MET A 162 -4.64 -11.22 13.64
N ASP A 163 -5.65 -11.58 12.84
CA ASP A 163 -6.14 -12.96 12.74
C ASP A 163 -5.09 -13.88 12.10
N THR A 164 -4.21 -13.38 11.20
CA THR A 164 -3.10 -14.19 10.66
C THR A 164 -2.16 -14.71 11.73
N PHE A 165 -2.03 -13.99 12.85
CA PHE A 165 -1.25 -14.42 13.99
C PHE A 165 -2.11 -15.18 15.01
N SER A 166 -3.27 -14.63 15.34
CA SER A 166 -4.05 -15.05 16.51
C SER A 166 -5.09 -16.14 16.24
N ASP A 167 -5.54 -16.31 14.98
CA ASP A 167 -6.48 -17.35 14.56
C ASP A 167 -6.22 -17.83 13.12
N PRO A 168 -5.11 -18.56 12.86
CA PRO A 168 -4.80 -19.08 11.54
C PRO A 168 -5.92 -19.93 10.89
N PRO A 169 -6.64 -20.81 11.62
CA PRO A 169 -7.76 -21.56 11.05
C PRO A 169 -8.87 -20.66 10.50
N LYS A 170 -9.20 -19.56 11.20
CA LYS A 170 -10.16 -18.57 10.72
C LYS A 170 -9.69 -17.94 9.40
N VAL A 171 -8.42 -17.53 9.31
CA VAL A 171 -7.87 -16.96 8.07
C VAL A 171 -7.95 -17.92 6.90
N HIS A 172 -7.62 -19.21 7.11
CA HIS A 172 -7.79 -20.22 6.07
C HIS A 172 -9.25 -20.33 5.60
N ALA A 173 -10.21 -20.34 6.53
CA ALA A 173 -11.63 -20.40 6.17
C ALA A 173 -12.12 -19.14 5.43
N ILE A 174 -11.60 -17.95 5.79
CA ILE A 174 -11.87 -16.70 5.07
C ILE A 174 -11.39 -16.82 3.63
N LEU A 175 -10.11 -17.14 3.41
CA LEU A 175 -9.52 -17.18 2.08
C LEU A 175 -10.15 -18.27 1.19
N ASP A 176 -10.44 -19.45 1.76
CA ASP A 176 -11.08 -20.55 1.04
C ASP A 176 -12.47 -20.19 0.52
N ARG A 177 -13.23 -19.36 1.26
CA ARG A 177 -14.56 -18.90 0.83
C ARG A 177 -14.48 -17.69 -0.09
N LEU A 178 -13.55 -16.76 0.15
CA LEU A 178 -13.40 -15.57 -0.68
C LEU A 178 -12.92 -15.88 -2.10
N LYS A 179 -12.16 -16.97 -2.30
CA LYS A 179 -11.69 -17.36 -3.64
C LYS A 179 -12.84 -17.58 -4.63
N GLU A 180 -14.03 -17.96 -4.15
CA GLU A 180 -15.20 -18.21 -4.99
C GLU A 180 -15.62 -16.94 -5.74
N PHE A 181 -15.50 -15.76 -5.12
CA PHE A 181 -15.74 -14.48 -5.82
C PHE A 181 -14.76 -14.30 -6.98
N THR A 182 -13.47 -14.55 -6.76
CA THR A 182 -12.42 -14.45 -7.78
C THR A 182 -12.68 -15.42 -8.93
N ILE A 183 -13.06 -16.66 -8.63
CA ILE A 183 -13.33 -17.70 -9.64
C ILE A 183 -14.61 -17.41 -10.41
N ILE A 184 -15.72 -17.09 -9.73
CA ILE A 184 -17.01 -16.80 -10.36
C ILE A 184 -16.90 -15.58 -11.27
N PHE A 185 -16.31 -14.49 -10.77
CA PHE A 185 -16.15 -13.28 -11.56
C PHE A 185 -15.13 -13.47 -12.68
N GLY A 186 -14.02 -14.17 -12.42
CA GLY A 186 -13.02 -14.51 -13.42
C GLY A 186 -13.61 -15.32 -14.58
N LYS A 187 -14.40 -16.36 -14.30
CA LYS A 187 -15.11 -17.15 -15.33
C LYS A 187 -16.06 -16.27 -16.14
N ALA A 188 -16.85 -15.42 -15.48
CA ALA A 188 -17.76 -14.51 -16.15
C ALA A 188 -17.03 -13.52 -17.09
N GLN A 189 -15.86 -13.01 -16.69
CA GLN A 189 -15.04 -12.15 -17.54
C GLN A 189 -14.43 -12.89 -18.74
N ILE A 190 -14.00 -14.15 -18.56
CA ILE A 190 -13.54 -15.02 -19.65
C ILE A 190 -14.68 -15.25 -20.64
N ASP A 191 -15.88 -15.59 -20.16
CA ASP A 191 -17.08 -15.78 -20.99
C ASP A 191 -17.50 -14.50 -21.73
N ALA A 192 -17.27 -13.33 -21.11
CA ALA A 192 -17.48 -12.02 -21.75
C ALA A 192 -16.44 -11.71 -22.83
N GLY A 193 -15.29 -12.39 -22.82
CA GLY A 193 -14.26 -12.27 -23.85
C GLY A 193 -12.88 -11.82 -23.36
N ALA A 194 -12.57 -11.91 -22.06
CA ALA A 194 -11.22 -11.65 -21.57
C ALA A 194 -10.20 -12.71 -22.04
N ASP A 195 -9.03 -12.27 -22.50
CA ASP A 195 -7.93 -13.12 -22.95
C ASP A 195 -7.01 -13.56 -21.81
N ALA A 196 -6.93 -12.75 -20.77
CA ALA A 196 -6.12 -12.94 -19.57
C ALA A 196 -6.79 -12.23 -18.39
N LEU A 197 -6.40 -12.60 -17.18
CA LEU A 197 -6.90 -11.97 -15.95
C LEU A 197 -5.72 -11.46 -15.11
N ASN A 198 -5.84 -10.23 -14.63
CA ASN A 198 -5.00 -9.73 -13.55
C ASN A 198 -5.65 -10.09 -12.20
N VAL A 199 -4.93 -10.83 -11.37
CA VAL A 199 -5.34 -11.19 -10.00
C VAL A 199 -4.48 -10.41 -9.01
N CYS A 200 -5.11 -9.53 -8.23
CA CYS A 200 -4.42 -8.66 -7.29
C CYS A 200 -4.35 -9.25 -5.88
N GLU A 201 -3.14 -9.44 -5.36
CA GLU A 201 -2.87 -9.90 -3.99
C GLU A 201 -1.88 -8.98 -3.28
N HIS A 202 -2.37 -8.14 -2.36
CA HIS A 202 -1.56 -7.20 -1.57
C HIS A 202 -0.81 -7.88 -0.40
N ILE A 203 -0.27 -9.06 -0.63
CA ILE A 203 0.58 -9.79 0.31
C ILE A 203 2.04 -9.34 0.15
N THR A 204 2.33 -8.12 0.57
CA THR A 204 3.63 -7.44 0.36
C THR A 204 4.53 -7.44 1.59
N ALA A 205 5.84 -7.26 1.42
CA ALA A 205 6.79 -7.17 2.54
C ALA A 205 6.60 -5.92 3.39
N ASP A 206 5.93 -4.91 2.84
CA ASP A 206 5.56 -3.72 3.59
C ASP A 206 4.47 -4.00 4.64
N LEU A 207 3.81 -5.16 4.58
CA LEU A 207 2.73 -5.55 5.49
C LEU A 207 3.02 -6.85 6.24
N ILE A 208 3.50 -7.89 5.54
CA ILE A 208 3.58 -9.23 6.12
C ILE A 208 4.79 -10.04 5.62
N ARG A 209 5.27 -10.91 6.50
CA ARG A 209 6.37 -11.85 6.24
C ARG A 209 6.10 -12.74 5.01
N PRO A 210 7.13 -13.10 4.22
CA PRO A 210 6.95 -13.84 2.98
C PRO A 210 6.31 -15.22 3.18
N GLU A 211 6.55 -15.90 4.31
CA GLU A 211 6.01 -17.22 4.62
C GLU A 211 4.48 -17.22 4.72
N ALA A 212 3.85 -16.05 4.95
CA ALA A 212 2.41 -15.93 4.95
C ALA A 212 1.81 -16.35 3.59
N TYR A 213 2.51 -16.07 2.48
CA TYR A 213 2.04 -16.49 1.16
C TYR A 213 1.98 -18.01 1.05
N SER A 214 3.06 -18.72 1.39
CA SER A 214 3.06 -20.18 1.38
C SER A 214 2.09 -20.79 2.39
N THR A 215 1.90 -20.14 3.53
CA THR A 215 1.02 -20.63 4.60
C THR A 215 -0.44 -20.52 4.19
N TYR A 216 -0.86 -19.34 3.72
CA TYR A 216 -2.28 -19.02 3.60
C TYR A 216 -2.79 -18.96 2.17
N LEU A 217 -1.96 -18.55 1.20
CA LEU A 217 -2.46 -18.10 -0.11
C LEU A 217 -2.01 -18.96 -1.29
N LEU A 218 -0.80 -19.51 -1.27
CA LEU A 218 -0.23 -20.26 -2.40
C LEU A 218 -1.14 -21.40 -2.87
N HIS A 219 -1.71 -22.17 -1.94
CA HIS A 219 -2.61 -23.27 -2.29
C HIS A 219 -3.95 -22.78 -2.85
N VAL A 220 -4.40 -21.60 -2.44
CA VAL A 220 -5.63 -20.97 -2.93
C VAL A 220 -5.40 -20.43 -4.34
N ASP A 221 -4.27 -19.77 -4.60
CA ASP A 221 -3.87 -19.33 -5.94
C ASP A 221 -3.77 -20.50 -6.92
N GLN A 222 -3.21 -21.63 -6.48
CA GLN A 222 -3.15 -22.85 -7.30
C GLN A 222 -4.54 -23.40 -7.64
N GLN A 223 -5.51 -23.28 -6.72
CA GLN A 223 -6.91 -23.66 -6.98
C GLN A 223 -7.59 -22.68 -7.94
N ILE A 224 -7.37 -21.37 -7.76
CA ILE A 224 -7.85 -20.33 -8.69
C ILE A 224 -7.30 -20.61 -10.10
N LYS A 225 -6.01 -20.94 -10.21
CA LYS A 225 -5.39 -21.27 -11.50
C LYS A 225 -6.05 -22.48 -12.16
N ALA A 226 -6.35 -23.52 -11.39
CA ALA A 226 -6.96 -24.74 -11.91
C ALA A 226 -8.36 -24.49 -12.50
N GLU A 227 -9.08 -23.49 -11.98
CA GLU A 227 -10.46 -23.16 -12.38
C GLU A 227 -10.56 -22.13 -13.51
N LEU A 228 -9.48 -21.37 -13.79
CA LEU A 228 -9.46 -20.28 -14.77
C LEU A 228 -8.57 -20.62 -15.99
N PRO A 229 -9.15 -20.99 -17.14
CA PRO A 229 -8.42 -21.54 -18.30
C PRO A 229 -7.79 -20.45 -19.20
N VAL A 230 -7.28 -19.37 -18.62
CA VAL A 230 -6.56 -18.29 -19.31
C VAL A 230 -5.25 -17.96 -18.58
N PRO A 231 -4.30 -17.26 -19.23
CA PRO A 231 -3.14 -16.74 -18.53
C PRO A 231 -3.56 -15.80 -17.38
N ILE A 232 -2.92 -15.98 -16.22
CA ILE A 232 -3.12 -15.13 -15.05
C ILE A 232 -1.85 -14.30 -14.81
N ILE A 233 -2.06 -13.01 -14.57
CA ILE A 233 -1.05 -12.06 -14.13
C ILE A 233 -1.27 -11.89 -12.62
N LEU A 234 -0.31 -12.31 -11.80
CA LEU A 234 -0.27 -11.93 -10.39
C LEU A 234 0.15 -10.48 -10.29
N HIS A 235 -0.58 -9.65 -9.55
CA HIS A 235 -0.12 -8.32 -9.17
C HIS A 235 -0.01 -8.20 -7.66
N CYS A 236 1.13 -7.71 -7.18
CA CYS A 236 1.38 -7.42 -5.77
C CYS A 236 2.20 -6.14 -5.65
N CYS A 237 1.64 -5.12 -5.00
CA CYS A 237 2.31 -3.86 -4.75
C CYS A 237 3.51 -3.98 -3.80
N GLY A 238 4.40 -2.99 -3.81
CA GLY A 238 5.49 -2.85 -2.85
C GLY A 238 6.64 -3.83 -3.05
N LYS A 239 7.36 -4.09 -1.95
CA LYS A 239 8.54 -4.97 -1.96
C LYS A 239 8.14 -6.44 -1.97
N THR A 240 8.60 -7.16 -2.98
CA THR A 240 8.25 -8.57 -3.26
C THR A 240 9.46 -9.42 -3.67
N MET A 241 10.67 -8.85 -3.70
CA MET A 241 11.93 -9.58 -3.98
C MET A 241 12.20 -10.78 -3.05
N ASP A 242 11.62 -10.78 -1.86
CA ASP A 242 11.74 -11.83 -0.84
C ASP A 242 10.81 -13.03 -1.07
N ARG A 243 9.79 -12.88 -1.92
CA ARG A 243 8.73 -13.88 -2.14
C ARG A 243 8.52 -14.28 -3.59
N ILE A 244 9.29 -13.75 -4.54
CA ILE A 244 9.24 -14.18 -5.94
C ILE A 244 9.44 -15.69 -6.12
N ASP A 245 10.29 -16.32 -5.31
CA ASP A 245 10.48 -17.78 -5.33
C ASP A 245 9.22 -18.56 -4.94
N LEU A 246 8.35 -17.95 -4.13
CA LEU A 246 7.04 -18.50 -3.78
C LEU A 246 6.01 -18.20 -4.87
N PHE A 247 6.01 -17.00 -5.45
CA PHE A 247 5.15 -16.65 -6.59
C PHE A 247 5.39 -17.53 -7.82
N ASN A 248 6.63 -17.95 -8.04
CA ASN A 248 6.98 -18.94 -9.06
C ASN A 248 6.20 -20.27 -8.94
N GLN A 249 5.66 -20.58 -7.76
CA GLN A 249 4.98 -21.83 -7.46
C GLN A 249 3.45 -21.74 -7.59
N SER A 250 2.88 -20.54 -7.81
CA SER A 250 1.42 -20.34 -7.88
C SER A 250 0.76 -21.01 -9.08
N GLY A 251 1.53 -21.20 -10.16
CA GLY A 251 1.02 -21.65 -11.46
C GLY A 251 0.48 -20.50 -12.33
N PHE A 252 0.50 -19.26 -11.86
CA PHE A 252 0.20 -18.09 -12.67
C PHE A 252 1.34 -17.82 -13.66
N GLU A 253 1.00 -17.37 -14.87
CA GLU A 253 1.94 -17.24 -15.98
C GLU A 253 2.88 -16.04 -15.86
N CYS A 254 2.41 -14.96 -15.25
CA CYS A 254 3.10 -13.70 -15.22
C CYS A 254 3.00 -13.04 -13.84
N PHE A 255 4.04 -12.30 -13.46
CA PHE A 255 4.06 -11.44 -12.28
C PHE A 255 4.24 -9.98 -12.71
N ASN A 256 3.26 -9.14 -12.40
CA ASN A 256 3.35 -7.70 -12.50
C ASN A 256 3.91 -7.10 -11.21
N PHE A 257 5.08 -6.47 -11.30
CA PHE A 257 5.90 -6.08 -10.16
C PHE A 257 6.30 -4.61 -10.19
N GLU A 258 6.57 -4.05 -9.02
CA GLU A 258 6.93 -2.63 -8.89
C GLU A 258 8.43 -2.34 -8.98
N SER A 259 8.76 -1.10 -9.34
CA SER A 259 10.13 -0.56 -9.41
C SER A 259 10.88 -0.55 -8.08
N ALA A 260 10.17 -0.74 -6.96
CA ALA A 260 10.77 -1.03 -5.66
C ALA A 260 11.64 -2.30 -5.69
N ASN A 261 11.42 -3.16 -6.68
CA ASN A 261 12.14 -4.39 -6.93
C ASN A 261 12.97 -4.23 -8.22
N ASP A 262 14.29 -4.38 -8.09
CA ASP A 262 15.20 -4.24 -9.22
C ASP A 262 14.91 -5.28 -10.31
N ALA A 263 14.81 -4.84 -11.57
CA ALA A 263 14.42 -5.70 -12.69
C ALA A 263 15.46 -6.80 -12.99
N VAL A 264 16.76 -6.50 -12.85
CA VAL A 264 17.84 -7.48 -13.08
C VAL A 264 17.84 -8.55 -11.99
N GLU A 265 17.71 -8.15 -10.72
CA GLU A 265 17.60 -9.09 -9.61
C GLU A 265 16.29 -9.89 -9.66
N MET A 266 15.17 -9.26 -10.02
CA MET A 266 13.89 -9.95 -10.20
C MET A 266 14.01 -11.03 -11.28
N ARG A 267 14.60 -10.70 -12.44
CA ARG A 267 14.77 -11.65 -13.53
C ARG A 267 15.59 -12.87 -13.13
N LYS A 268 16.65 -12.69 -12.32
CA LYS A 268 17.50 -13.79 -11.85
C LYS A 268 16.73 -14.84 -11.04
N LYS A 269 15.68 -14.44 -10.33
CA LYS A 269 14.88 -15.32 -9.46
C LYS A 269 13.58 -15.79 -10.10
N ALA A 270 12.93 -14.93 -10.88
CA ALA A 270 11.64 -15.24 -11.47
C ALA A 270 11.76 -16.35 -12.53
N THR A 271 10.88 -17.35 -12.44
CA THR A 271 10.66 -18.34 -13.52
C THR A 271 9.40 -18.02 -14.33
N VAL A 272 8.47 -17.27 -13.74
CA VAL A 272 7.30 -16.70 -14.43
C VAL A 272 7.71 -15.57 -15.37
N SER A 273 6.82 -15.21 -16.29
CA SER A 273 6.99 -14.00 -17.09
C SER A 273 6.92 -12.76 -16.19
N LEU A 274 7.62 -11.71 -16.56
CA LEU A 274 7.64 -10.46 -15.81
C LEU A 274 6.93 -9.35 -16.58
N CYS A 275 6.09 -8.58 -15.89
CA CYS A 275 5.37 -7.43 -16.42
C CYS A 275 5.62 -6.18 -15.56
N GLY A 276 5.87 -5.03 -16.17
CA GLY A 276 6.19 -3.79 -15.45
C GLY A 276 7.47 -3.18 -16.00
N ASN A 277 8.29 -2.51 -15.20
CA ASN A 277 8.02 -1.99 -13.85
C ASN A 277 8.26 -0.48 -13.84
N ILE A 278 7.71 0.22 -14.83
CA ILE A 278 7.93 1.67 -15.02
C ILE A 278 7.34 2.42 -13.82
N ASN A 279 8.16 3.27 -13.20
CA ASN A 279 7.90 3.86 -11.90
C ASN A 279 6.79 4.91 -11.96
N ASN A 280 5.76 4.77 -11.13
CA ASN A 280 4.64 5.70 -11.10
C ASN A 280 5.01 7.04 -10.44
N PRO A 281 5.51 7.10 -9.19
CA PRO A 281 5.85 8.35 -8.49
C PRO A 281 6.86 9.25 -9.21
N LYS A 282 8.00 8.68 -9.60
CA LYS A 282 9.19 9.38 -10.09
C LYS A 282 9.12 9.62 -11.58
N THR A 283 8.54 8.69 -12.32
CA THR A 283 8.66 8.67 -13.79
C THR A 283 7.33 9.02 -14.46
N ILE A 284 6.25 8.27 -14.23
CA ILE A 284 4.94 8.57 -14.86
C ILE A 284 4.36 9.90 -14.37
N LEU A 285 4.38 10.16 -13.06
CA LEU A 285 3.83 11.40 -12.50
C LEU A 285 4.79 12.59 -12.70
N SER A 286 6.02 12.45 -12.20
CA SER A 286 6.91 13.61 -12.02
C SER A 286 7.93 13.78 -13.15
N GLY A 287 8.32 12.69 -13.79
CA GLY A 287 9.44 12.62 -14.75
C GLY A 287 9.10 13.14 -16.14
N THR A 288 9.96 12.77 -17.09
CA THR A 288 9.90 13.15 -18.50
C THR A 288 9.80 11.92 -19.41
N PRO A 289 9.39 12.07 -20.69
CA PRO A 289 9.46 10.98 -21.67
C PRO A 289 10.86 10.35 -21.80
N GLU A 290 11.93 11.11 -21.59
CA GLU A 290 13.30 10.61 -21.57
C GLU A 290 13.59 9.74 -20.35
N ASP A 291 13.06 10.09 -19.17
CA ASP A 291 13.16 9.23 -17.98
C ASP A 291 12.42 7.90 -18.18
N VAL A 292 11.25 7.95 -18.84
CA VAL A 292 10.49 6.74 -19.24
C VAL A 292 11.33 5.87 -20.17
N GLU A 293 12.02 6.46 -21.15
CA GLU A 293 12.86 5.72 -22.08
C GLU A 293 13.98 4.96 -21.37
N HIS A 294 14.66 5.61 -20.43
CA HIS A 294 15.71 4.97 -19.65
C HIS A 294 15.20 3.77 -18.87
N GLU A 295 14.04 3.89 -18.20
CA GLU A 295 13.43 2.77 -17.46
C GLU A 295 12.95 1.65 -18.38
N VAL A 296 12.35 1.99 -19.53
CA VAL A 296 11.93 1.00 -20.53
C VAL A 296 13.13 0.22 -21.06
N PHE A 297 14.21 0.90 -21.43
CA PHE A 297 15.41 0.24 -21.93
C PHE A 297 16.03 -0.65 -20.86
N TYR A 298 16.10 -0.17 -19.63
CA TYR A 298 16.61 -0.96 -18.51
C TYR A 298 15.78 -2.22 -18.27
N ALA A 299 14.45 -2.12 -18.27
CA ALA A 299 13.56 -3.27 -18.11
C ALA A 299 13.73 -4.29 -19.25
N LEU A 300 13.83 -3.82 -20.50
CA LEU A 300 14.06 -4.68 -21.67
C LEU A 300 15.44 -5.35 -21.63
N ASP A 301 16.50 -4.60 -21.33
CA ASP A 301 17.87 -5.13 -21.16
C ASP A 301 17.92 -6.16 -20.02
N ALA A 302 17.11 -5.98 -18.96
CA ALA A 302 16.98 -6.93 -17.85
C ALA A 302 16.16 -8.19 -18.21
N GLY A 303 15.47 -8.23 -19.36
CA GLY A 303 14.66 -9.37 -19.77
C GLY A 303 13.23 -9.40 -19.21
N VAL A 304 12.64 -8.22 -18.95
CA VAL A 304 11.20 -8.10 -18.65
C VAL A 304 10.39 -8.44 -19.91
N ASN A 305 9.37 -9.29 -19.75
CA ASN A 305 8.62 -9.86 -20.88
C ASN A 305 7.56 -8.90 -21.43
N LEU A 306 6.88 -8.13 -20.57
CA LEU A 306 5.85 -7.16 -20.93
C LEU A 306 6.12 -5.82 -20.24
N LEU A 307 6.01 -4.72 -20.97
CA LEU A 307 6.15 -3.39 -20.41
C LEU A 307 4.80 -2.85 -19.93
N ALA A 308 4.79 -2.27 -18.74
CA ALA A 308 3.66 -1.57 -18.18
C ALA A 308 4.13 -0.61 -17.08
N PRO A 309 3.32 0.40 -16.72
CA PRO A 309 3.41 1.00 -15.39
C PRO A 309 3.36 -0.07 -14.30
N GLU A 310 4.06 0.18 -13.20
CA GLU A 310 4.22 -0.77 -12.10
C GLU A 310 2.90 -1.14 -11.38
N CYS A 311 1.95 -0.22 -11.36
CA CYS A 311 0.63 -0.35 -10.75
C CYS A 311 -0.35 0.58 -11.51
N ALA A 312 -1.55 0.82 -10.97
CA ALA A 312 -2.45 1.83 -11.50
C ALA A 312 -1.74 3.19 -11.60
N ALA A 313 -1.68 3.74 -12.82
CA ALA A 313 -1.05 5.01 -13.07
C ALA A 313 -1.80 6.12 -12.29
N PRO A 314 -1.06 7.10 -11.73
CA PRO A 314 -1.64 8.30 -11.14
C PRO A 314 -2.60 8.99 -12.11
N VAL A 315 -3.83 9.31 -11.66
CA VAL A 315 -4.82 10.00 -12.52
C VAL A 315 -4.30 11.39 -12.92
N ASN A 316 -3.56 12.06 -12.04
CA ASN A 316 -2.87 13.32 -12.34
C ASN A 316 -1.49 13.12 -13.01
N GLY A 317 -1.16 11.91 -13.44
CA GLY A 317 0.07 11.60 -14.17
C GLY A 317 0.08 12.23 -15.56
N LYS A 318 1.28 12.41 -16.14
CA LYS A 318 1.42 13.04 -17.45
C LYS A 318 1.07 12.05 -18.54
N LEU A 319 0.05 12.33 -19.35
CA LEU A 319 -0.32 11.49 -20.49
C LEU A 319 0.86 11.27 -21.47
N ALA A 320 1.71 12.28 -21.66
CA ALA A 320 2.92 12.15 -22.46
C ALA A 320 3.85 11.04 -21.95
N ASN A 321 3.98 10.85 -20.65
CA ASN A 321 4.84 9.82 -20.06
C ASN A 321 4.22 8.43 -20.22
N VAL A 322 2.89 8.31 -20.12
CA VAL A 322 2.17 7.06 -20.39
C VAL A 322 2.34 6.65 -21.87
N ILE A 323 2.18 7.59 -22.80
CA ILE A 323 2.43 7.35 -24.23
C ILE A 323 3.90 6.94 -24.47
N ALA A 324 4.83 7.61 -23.79
CA ALA A 324 6.27 7.38 -23.95
C ALA A 324 6.70 5.95 -23.63
N VAL A 325 5.96 5.17 -22.82
CA VAL A 325 6.27 3.76 -22.56
C VAL A 325 6.30 2.96 -23.86
N ARG A 326 5.26 3.12 -24.69
CA ARG A 326 5.16 2.45 -25.99
C ARG A 326 6.16 3.00 -26.99
N GLU A 327 6.27 4.32 -27.09
CA GLU A 327 7.20 4.93 -28.04
C GLU A 327 8.67 4.57 -27.73
N SER A 328 9.03 4.46 -26.46
CA SER A 328 10.36 4.02 -26.03
C SER A 328 10.60 2.56 -26.38
N ARG A 329 9.60 1.67 -26.18
CA ARG A 329 9.69 0.28 -26.64
C ARG A 329 9.98 0.22 -28.14
N ASP A 330 9.22 0.97 -28.94
CA ASP A 330 9.42 0.99 -30.40
C ASP A 330 10.86 1.46 -30.75
N ARG A 331 11.35 2.54 -30.12
CA ARG A 331 12.73 3.05 -30.32
C ARG A 331 13.82 2.06 -29.94
N TYR A 332 13.61 1.27 -28.88
CA TYR A 332 14.54 0.21 -28.46
C TYR A 332 14.79 -0.80 -29.59
N TYR A 333 13.72 -1.27 -30.24
CA TYR A 333 13.81 -2.27 -31.31
C TYR A 333 14.22 -1.68 -32.66
N ASP A 334 13.96 -0.39 -32.90
CA ASP A 334 14.46 0.33 -34.08
C ASP A 334 15.98 0.62 -34.01
N GLY A 335 16.61 0.43 -32.85
CA GLY A 335 18.04 0.73 -32.62
C GLY A 335 18.34 2.21 -32.46
N ASN A 336 17.32 3.06 -32.30
CA ASN A 336 17.45 4.50 -32.12
C ASN A 336 17.48 4.83 -30.61
N ARG A 337 18.66 4.74 -29.99
CA ARG A 337 18.84 5.20 -28.60
C ARG A 337 19.01 6.72 -28.57
N SER A 338 18.21 7.44 -27.79
CA SER A 338 18.52 8.85 -27.55
C SER A 338 19.80 8.95 -26.70
N GLY A 339 20.80 9.70 -27.18
CA GLY A 339 21.99 10.03 -26.39
C GLY A 339 23.12 8.98 -26.30
N GLU A 340 23.56 8.38 -27.41
CA GLU A 340 24.88 7.72 -27.44
C GLU A 340 25.99 8.69 -27.01
N GLY A 341 26.55 8.48 -25.81
CA GLY A 341 27.75 9.22 -25.37
C GLY A 341 27.79 9.72 -23.93
N VAL A 342 26.86 9.32 -23.05
CA VAL A 342 27.05 9.54 -21.61
C VAL A 342 27.14 8.20 -20.90
N THR A 343 28.36 7.77 -20.59
CA THR A 343 28.61 6.94 -19.42
C THR A 343 28.17 7.73 -18.20
N VAL A 344 26.87 7.75 -17.92
CA VAL A 344 26.35 8.13 -16.63
C VAL A 344 26.67 6.95 -15.73
N SER A 345 27.57 7.16 -14.78
CA SER A 345 27.58 6.35 -13.57
C SER A 345 26.19 6.47 -12.98
N LEU A 346 25.32 5.49 -13.23
CA LEU A 346 24.09 5.27 -12.48
C LEU A 346 24.52 5.17 -11.03
N GLY A 347 24.49 6.30 -10.31
CA GLY A 347 24.76 6.35 -8.89
C GLY A 347 23.65 5.57 -8.22
N LYS A 348 23.86 4.26 -8.04
CA LYS A 348 22.95 3.32 -7.38
C LYS A 348 21.47 3.71 -7.55
N ILE A 349 20.94 3.62 -8.78
CA ILE A 349 19.49 3.51 -9.01
C ILE A 349 19.13 2.02 -8.94
N GLY A 350 19.50 1.40 -7.84
CA GLY A 350 18.64 0.42 -7.22
C GLY A 350 18.04 1.16 -6.02
N THR A 351 17.06 0.58 -5.34
CA THR A 351 17.04 0.81 -3.90
C THR A 351 18.48 0.58 -3.45
N GLN A 352 19.20 1.64 -3.03
CA GLN A 352 20.29 1.32 -2.12
C GLN A 352 19.57 0.48 -1.07
N PRO A 353 19.97 -0.77 -0.77
CA PRO A 353 19.83 -1.16 0.61
C PRO A 353 20.45 0.03 1.32
N VAL A 354 19.61 0.85 1.97
CA VAL A 354 20.10 1.64 3.08
C VAL A 354 20.89 0.58 3.81
N PRO A 355 22.22 0.72 3.92
CA PRO A 355 22.93 -0.22 4.73
C PRO A 355 22.10 -0.19 5.99
N VAL A 356 21.54 -1.33 6.39
CA VAL A 356 21.52 -1.61 7.80
C VAL A 356 23.00 -1.43 8.09
N LYS A 357 23.39 -0.22 8.49
CA LYS A 357 24.48 -0.07 9.41
C LYS A 357 24.04 -1.10 10.41
N SER A 358 24.68 -2.27 10.39
CA SER A 358 24.85 -2.99 11.62
C SER A 358 25.31 -1.86 12.52
N ARG A 359 24.39 -1.37 13.36
CA ARG A 359 24.66 -0.24 14.24
C ARG A 359 25.63 -0.89 15.21
N THR A 360 26.90 -0.92 14.78
CA THR A 360 28.01 -1.38 15.57
C THR A 360 28.00 -0.43 16.74
N LYS A 361 27.53 -0.99 17.84
CA LYS A 361 27.24 -0.33 19.11
C LYS A 361 26.02 0.59 19.01
N ALA A 362 24.84 0.00 19.25
CA ALA A 362 23.96 0.57 20.26
C ALA A 362 24.86 1.06 21.42
N GLU A 363 24.93 2.37 21.60
CA GLU A 363 25.32 2.89 22.89
C GLU A 363 24.34 2.27 23.86
N LYS A 364 24.88 1.35 24.67
CA LYS A 364 24.13 0.64 25.70
C LYS A 364 23.34 1.70 26.46
N ILE A 365 22.02 1.68 26.33
CA ILE A 365 21.15 2.14 27.40
C ILE A 365 21.67 1.37 28.61
N ASP A 366 22.26 2.11 29.55
CA ASP A 366 22.75 1.52 30.79
C ASP A 366 21.63 0.66 31.34
N LYS A 367 21.91 -0.64 31.47
CA LYS A 367 21.00 -1.62 32.04
C LYS A 367 20.57 -1.10 33.40
N VAL A 368 19.42 -0.44 33.47
CA VAL A 368 18.55 -0.60 34.62
C VAL A 368 18.22 -2.09 34.57
N GLU A 369 18.83 -2.89 35.45
CA GLU A 369 18.42 -4.28 35.62
C GLU A 369 16.93 -4.23 35.97
N LEU A 370 16.08 -4.48 34.97
CA LEU A 370 14.66 -4.70 35.15
C LEU A 370 14.53 -5.73 36.26
N THR A 371 13.74 -5.40 37.28
CA THR A 371 13.34 -6.41 38.25
C THR A 371 12.62 -7.53 37.50
N GLU A 372 12.66 -8.75 38.03
CA GLU A 372 12.10 -9.92 37.33
C GLU A 372 10.61 -9.70 36.99
N GLU A 373 9.92 -8.93 37.83
CA GLU A 373 8.52 -8.56 37.67
C GLU A 373 8.26 -7.59 36.51
N LEU A 374 9.05 -6.52 36.38
CA LEU A 374 8.94 -5.59 35.25
C LEU A 374 9.34 -6.26 33.93
N ARG A 375 10.26 -7.23 34.02
CA ARG A 375 10.67 -8.03 32.87
C ARG A 375 9.53 -8.91 32.35
N GLU A 376 8.68 -9.47 33.21
CA GLU A 376 7.53 -10.26 32.78
C GLU A 376 6.52 -9.42 31.98
N ILE A 377 6.21 -8.20 32.45
CA ILE A 377 5.34 -7.25 31.73
C ILE A 377 5.98 -6.84 30.40
N TYR A 378 7.28 -6.52 30.41
CA TYR A 378 8.02 -6.18 29.19
C TYR A 378 7.92 -7.32 28.17
N CYS A 379 8.22 -8.55 28.59
CA CYS A 379 8.18 -9.73 27.71
C CYS A 379 6.77 -10.06 27.24
N SER A 380 5.72 -9.80 28.02
CA SER A 380 4.34 -10.05 27.57
C SER A 380 3.95 -9.17 26.39
N VAL A 381 4.43 -7.92 26.35
CA VAL A 381 4.23 -7.01 25.23
C VAL A 381 5.13 -7.39 24.04
N VAL A 382 6.44 -7.54 24.25
CA VAL A 382 7.39 -7.86 23.16
C VAL A 382 7.05 -9.20 22.49
N GLU A 383 6.67 -10.23 23.27
CA GLU A 383 6.32 -11.57 22.76
C GLU A 383 4.83 -11.71 22.42
N MET A 384 4.04 -10.62 22.50
CA MET A 384 2.62 -10.59 22.14
C MET A 384 1.76 -11.65 22.87
N LYS A 385 2.00 -11.82 24.18
CA LYS A 385 1.31 -12.83 25.01
C LYS A 385 -0.13 -12.42 25.29
N LYS A 386 -1.01 -12.85 24.38
CA LYS A 386 -2.43 -12.48 24.36
C LYS A 386 -3.10 -12.61 25.73
N GLY A 387 -3.50 -11.47 26.30
CA GLY A 387 -4.27 -11.37 27.54
C GLY A 387 -3.44 -11.50 28.83
N GLU A 388 -2.11 -11.58 28.75
CA GLU A 388 -1.26 -11.72 29.94
C GLU A 388 -0.84 -10.35 30.51
N THR A 389 -0.74 -9.30 29.68
CA THR A 389 -0.16 -8.02 30.10
C THR A 389 -0.97 -7.32 31.19
N ALA A 390 -2.29 -7.20 31.02
CA ALA A 390 -3.15 -6.51 31.99
C ALA A 390 -3.16 -7.20 33.38
N PRO A 391 -3.29 -8.55 33.50
CA PRO A 391 -3.11 -9.24 34.76
C PRO A 391 -1.76 -9.00 35.44
N LEU A 392 -0.65 -9.03 34.67
CA LEU A 392 0.70 -8.79 35.20
C LEU A 392 0.83 -7.37 35.75
N VAL A 393 0.42 -6.36 34.97
CA VAL A 393 0.42 -4.95 35.39
C VAL A 393 -0.40 -4.76 36.67
N LYS A 394 -1.59 -5.36 36.74
CA LYS A 394 -2.45 -5.28 37.92
C LYS A 394 -1.78 -5.88 39.16
N ALA A 395 -1.11 -7.03 39.02
CA ALA A 395 -0.42 -7.68 40.13
C ALA A 395 0.72 -6.80 40.68
N GLU A 396 1.47 -6.13 39.82
CA GLU A 396 2.60 -5.28 40.25
C GLU A 396 2.15 -3.96 40.86
N VAL A 397 1.05 -3.37 40.37
CA VAL A 397 0.40 -2.25 41.04
C VAL A 397 -0.07 -2.64 42.44
N GLU A 398 -0.69 -3.81 42.60
CA GLU A 398 -1.14 -4.32 43.92
C GLU A 398 0.03 -4.60 44.87
N ARG A 399 1.22 -4.92 44.34
CA ARG A 399 2.47 -5.06 45.09
C ARG A 399 3.12 -3.72 45.47
N GLY A 400 2.55 -2.61 45.00
CA GLY A 400 3.01 -1.26 45.34
C GLY A 400 4.11 -0.71 44.43
N ILE A 401 4.33 -1.32 43.26
CA ILE A 401 5.19 -0.71 42.24
C ILE A 401 4.47 0.52 41.69
N ASP A 402 5.23 1.61 41.52
CA ASP A 402 4.71 2.87 41.01
C ASP A 402 4.25 2.74 39.55
N ALA A 403 3.08 3.30 39.25
CA ALA A 403 2.45 3.20 37.93
C ALA A 403 3.29 3.86 36.83
N GLN A 404 4.02 4.93 37.14
CA GLN A 404 4.93 5.58 36.19
C GLN A 404 6.14 4.69 35.91
N VAL A 405 6.66 4.00 36.92
CA VAL A 405 7.76 3.03 36.75
C VAL A 405 7.36 1.88 35.85
N ILE A 406 6.15 1.33 36.01
CA ILE A 406 5.61 0.28 35.11
C ILE A 406 5.47 0.81 33.68
N LEU A 407 4.92 2.03 33.53
CA LEU A 407 4.74 2.66 32.23
C LEU A 407 6.08 2.82 31.50
N ASP A 408 7.07 3.46 32.14
CA ASP A 408 8.32 3.84 31.49
C ASP A 408 9.24 2.63 31.26
N LEU A 409 9.43 1.79 32.28
CA LEU A 409 10.46 0.76 32.24
C LEU A 409 9.99 -0.56 31.63
N ALA A 410 8.69 -0.87 31.67
CA ALA A 410 8.18 -2.11 31.10
C ALA A 410 7.42 -1.87 29.79
N LEU A 411 6.38 -1.06 29.86
CA LEU A 411 5.40 -0.88 28.78
C LEU A 411 5.96 -0.08 27.58
N ILE A 412 6.45 1.16 27.82
CA ILE A 412 7.07 2.00 26.78
C ILE A 412 8.35 1.35 26.24
N ALA A 413 9.22 0.86 27.14
CA ALA A 413 10.45 0.17 26.75
C ALA A 413 10.19 -1.05 25.85
N ALA A 414 9.11 -1.80 26.10
CA ALA A 414 8.73 -2.92 25.23
C ALA A 414 8.30 -2.44 23.83
N MET A 415 7.53 -1.35 23.74
CA MET A 415 7.15 -0.78 22.45
C MET A 415 8.33 -0.20 21.67
N GLU A 416 9.33 0.35 22.35
CA GLU A 416 10.59 0.76 21.72
C GLU A 416 11.32 -0.45 21.11
N GLU A 417 11.39 -1.58 21.83
CA GLU A 417 11.98 -2.82 21.29
C GLU A 417 11.17 -3.38 20.11
N VAL A 418 9.84 -3.37 20.20
CA VAL A 418 8.96 -3.77 19.09
C VAL A 418 9.22 -2.90 17.85
N GLY A 419 9.42 -1.59 18.04
CA GLY A 419 9.83 -0.69 16.96
C GLY A 419 11.18 -1.07 16.34
N ASN A 420 12.17 -1.43 17.17
CA ASN A 420 13.48 -1.90 16.70
C ASN A 420 13.37 -3.21 15.89
N LEU A 421 12.59 -4.17 16.38
CA LEU A 421 12.34 -5.46 15.72
C LEU A 421 11.57 -5.28 14.40
N PHE A 422 10.69 -4.27 14.30
CA PHE A 422 10.06 -3.94 13.04
C PHE A 422 11.05 -3.31 12.05
N ALA A 423 11.87 -2.36 12.52
CA ALA A 423 12.84 -1.66 11.69
C ALA A 423 13.95 -2.58 11.13
N ASP A 424 14.31 -3.66 11.83
CA ASP A 424 15.27 -4.65 11.34
C ASP A 424 14.66 -5.79 10.51
N GLY A 425 13.32 -5.81 10.38
CA GLY A 425 12.57 -6.80 9.61
C GLY A 425 12.29 -8.11 10.35
N THR A 426 12.55 -8.19 11.66
CA THR A 426 12.17 -9.33 12.49
C THR A 426 10.66 -9.40 12.71
N TYR A 427 10.01 -8.25 12.97
CA TYR A 427 8.57 -8.11 13.12
C TYR A 427 7.94 -7.44 11.90
N PHE A 428 6.70 -7.80 11.61
CA PHE A 428 5.87 -7.18 10.58
C PHE A 428 4.63 -6.54 11.21
N VAL A 429 3.73 -6.01 10.38
CA VAL A 429 2.54 -5.30 10.87
C VAL A 429 1.68 -6.16 11.82
N PRO A 430 1.42 -7.46 11.59
CA PRO A 430 0.65 -8.27 12.54
C PRO A 430 1.25 -8.27 13.96
N GLU A 431 2.56 -8.46 14.07
CA GLU A 431 3.26 -8.49 15.35
C GLU A 431 3.21 -7.12 16.05
N MET A 432 3.36 -6.03 15.30
CA MET A 432 3.20 -4.67 15.84
C MET A 432 1.80 -4.41 16.37
N LEU A 433 0.76 -4.81 15.62
CA LEU A 433 -0.64 -4.65 16.04
C LEU A 433 -0.91 -5.42 17.33
N MET A 434 -0.45 -6.68 17.41
CA MET A 434 -0.61 -7.52 18.60
C MET A 434 0.14 -6.94 19.82
N ALA A 435 1.35 -6.43 19.64
CA ALA A 435 2.11 -5.79 20.71
C ALA A 435 1.43 -4.49 21.19
N ALA A 436 0.93 -3.66 20.27
CA ALA A 436 0.18 -2.45 20.60
C ALA A 436 -1.11 -2.76 21.38
N MET A 437 -1.81 -3.85 21.04
CA MET A 437 -2.97 -4.32 21.81
C MET A 437 -2.61 -4.70 23.25
N GLU A 438 -1.55 -5.48 23.44
CA GLU A 438 -1.08 -5.89 24.76
C GLU A 438 -0.61 -4.70 25.60
N MET A 439 0.14 -3.78 24.98
CA MET A 439 0.52 -2.50 25.57
C MET A 439 -0.71 -1.71 26.04
N LYS A 440 -1.71 -1.55 25.18
CA LYS A 440 -2.95 -0.83 25.50
C LYS A 440 -3.68 -1.47 26.69
N ALA A 441 -3.78 -2.79 26.71
CA ALA A 441 -4.40 -3.52 27.82
C ALA A 441 -3.67 -3.24 29.15
N GLY A 442 -2.33 -3.20 29.15
CA GLY A 442 -1.53 -2.81 30.31
C GLY A 442 -1.77 -1.34 30.73
N LEU A 443 -1.75 -0.42 29.75
CA LEU A 443 -1.97 1.01 29.98
C LEU A 443 -3.34 1.32 30.58
N GLU A 444 -4.39 0.62 30.16
CA GLU A 444 -5.75 0.78 30.70
C GLU A 444 -5.84 0.50 32.21
N VAL A 445 -4.99 -0.39 32.73
CA VAL A 445 -4.92 -0.71 34.17
C VAL A 445 -4.35 0.48 34.97
N ILE A 446 -3.29 1.11 34.47
CA ILE A 446 -2.57 2.17 35.19
C ILE A 446 -3.07 3.59 34.89
N ARG A 447 -3.77 3.81 33.76
CA ARG A 447 -4.26 5.14 33.35
C ARG A 447 -5.09 5.86 34.44
N PRO A 448 -6.02 5.20 35.18
CA PRO A 448 -6.74 5.86 36.27
C PRO A 448 -5.82 6.31 37.42
N ILE A 449 -4.76 5.55 37.68
CA ILE A 449 -3.79 5.80 38.76
C ILE A 449 -2.91 7.00 38.40
N LEU A 450 -2.42 7.04 37.16
CA LEU A 450 -1.63 8.16 36.62
C LEU A 450 -2.45 9.46 36.63
N THR A 451 -3.69 9.39 36.15
CA THR A 451 -4.61 10.55 36.16
C THR A 451 -4.89 11.05 37.57
N ALA A 452 -5.15 10.15 38.53
CA ALA A 452 -5.36 10.54 39.93
C ALA A 452 -4.10 11.15 40.57
N SER A 453 -2.92 10.75 40.10
CA SER A 453 -1.63 11.27 40.56
C SER A 453 -1.23 12.58 39.87
N GLY A 454 -2.07 13.10 38.97
CA GLY A 454 -1.84 14.35 38.25
C GLY A 454 -0.74 14.27 37.19
N VAL A 455 -0.36 13.07 36.74
CA VAL A 455 0.64 12.89 35.69
C VAL A 455 -0.02 13.16 34.33
N PRO A 456 0.40 14.19 33.58
CA PRO A 456 -0.17 14.49 32.27
C PRO A 456 0.32 13.47 31.21
N PRO A 457 -0.43 13.29 30.10
CA PRO A 457 0.09 12.59 28.93
C PRO A 457 1.40 13.22 28.45
N ARG A 458 2.22 12.43 27.75
CA ARG A 458 3.51 12.89 27.21
C ARG A 458 3.35 14.04 26.20
N GLY A 459 2.21 14.09 25.52
CA GLY A 459 1.79 15.14 24.59
C GLY A 459 0.47 14.75 23.92
N THR A 460 -0.11 15.67 23.14
CA THR A 460 -1.28 15.44 22.29
C THR A 460 -0.87 15.42 20.82
N VAL A 461 -1.32 14.42 20.07
CA VAL A 461 -1.00 14.24 18.65
C VAL A 461 -2.30 14.18 17.86
N VAL A 462 -2.42 15.02 16.83
CA VAL A 462 -3.49 14.93 15.84
C VAL A 462 -2.97 14.21 14.62
N ILE A 463 -3.69 13.20 14.14
CA ILE A 463 -3.32 12.41 12.96
C ILE A 463 -4.47 12.37 11.95
N GLY A 464 -4.14 12.43 10.66
CA GLY A 464 -5.11 12.34 9.57
C GLY A 464 -4.45 12.00 8.24
N THR A 465 -5.22 11.44 7.30
CA THR A 465 -4.78 11.37 5.90
C THR A 465 -5.22 12.62 5.17
N VAL A 466 -4.40 13.08 4.23
CA VAL A 466 -4.69 14.30 3.47
C VAL A 466 -5.83 14.11 2.48
N ARG A 467 -6.46 15.23 2.08
CA ARG A 467 -7.54 15.25 1.09
C ARG A 467 -7.22 14.37 -0.13
N GLY A 468 -8.20 13.55 -0.51
CA GLY A 468 -8.10 12.58 -1.62
C GLY A 468 -7.51 11.24 -1.20
N ASP A 469 -6.82 11.14 -0.06
CA ASP A 469 -6.21 9.90 0.40
C ASP A 469 -7.09 9.15 1.40
N VAL A 470 -7.39 7.88 1.13
CA VAL A 470 -8.17 7.00 2.02
C VAL A 470 -7.32 6.04 2.82
N HIS A 471 -6.02 5.95 2.52
CA HIS A 471 -5.20 4.88 3.04
C HIS A 471 -4.77 5.19 4.47
N ASP A 472 -5.38 4.50 5.42
CA ASP A 472 -5.29 4.80 6.84
C ASP A 472 -4.44 3.81 7.63
N ILE A 473 -4.01 2.68 7.07
CA ILE A 473 -3.21 1.66 7.78
C ILE A 473 -1.99 2.29 8.46
N GLY A 474 -1.17 3.04 7.72
CA GLY A 474 0.03 3.66 8.26
C GLY A 474 -0.28 4.70 9.34
N LYS A 475 -1.36 5.47 9.15
CA LYS A 475 -1.86 6.44 10.13
C LYS A 475 -2.33 5.74 11.41
N ASN A 476 -3.15 4.69 11.29
CA ASN A 476 -3.71 3.97 12.42
C ASN A 476 -2.62 3.24 13.19
N LEU A 477 -1.67 2.63 12.49
CA LEU A 477 -0.48 2.01 13.10
C LEU A 477 0.33 3.05 13.88
N TYR A 478 0.62 4.21 13.28
CA TYR A 478 1.27 5.31 13.97
C TYR A 478 0.48 5.77 15.20
N GLY A 479 -0.84 5.95 15.08
CA GLY A 479 -1.73 6.29 16.19
C GLY A 479 -1.67 5.28 17.33
N MET A 480 -1.79 3.99 17.03
CA MET A 480 -1.70 2.91 18.02
C MET A 480 -0.34 2.89 18.73
N MET A 481 0.76 3.09 18.00
CA MET A 481 2.08 3.15 18.61
C MET A 481 2.30 4.42 19.43
N MET A 482 1.74 5.56 19.02
CA MET A 482 1.78 6.81 19.80
C MET A 482 0.98 6.67 21.10
N GLU A 483 -0.20 6.03 21.08
CA GLU A 483 -0.92 5.66 22.30
C GLU A 483 -0.05 4.75 23.19
N GLY A 484 0.63 3.76 22.59
CA GLY A 484 1.59 2.89 23.27
C GLY A 484 2.81 3.62 23.84
N ALA A 485 3.21 4.75 23.26
CA ALA A 485 4.28 5.62 23.77
C ALA A 485 3.79 6.64 24.81
N GLY A 486 2.53 6.56 25.26
CA GLY A 486 1.98 7.42 26.31
C GLY A 486 1.45 8.77 25.82
N TYR A 487 1.21 8.93 24.52
CA TYR A 487 0.58 10.13 23.97
C TYR A 487 -0.95 10.04 24.01
N LYS A 488 -1.60 11.21 24.06
CA LYS A 488 -3.02 11.34 23.71
C LYS A 488 -3.13 11.48 22.19
N VAL A 489 -3.80 10.54 21.54
CA VAL A 489 -4.00 10.57 20.08
C VAL A 489 -5.41 11.05 19.75
N VAL A 490 -5.49 11.96 18.79
CA VAL A 490 -6.73 12.42 18.16
C VAL A 490 -6.65 12.06 16.69
N ASP A 491 -7.44 11.09 16.28
CA ASP A 491 -7.55 10.67 14.89
C ASP A 491 -8.74 11.37 14.23
N ILE A 492 -8.46 12.25 13.26
CA ILE A 492 -9.49 12.96 12.50
C ILE A 492 -9.94 12.20 11.26
N GLY A 493 -9.40 11.00 11.02
CA GLY A 493 -9.82 10.10 9.96
C GLY A 493 -9.11 10.36 8.64
N VAL A 494 -9.84 10.18 7.54
CA VAL A 494 -9.29 10.18 6.18
C VAL A 494 -9.79 11.34 5.33
N ARG A 495 -9.01 11.74 4.32
CA ARG A 495 -9.34 12.80 3.35
C ARG A 495 -9.57 14.18 3.93
N GLN A 496 -8.78 14.51 4.93
CA GLN A 496 -8.93 15.73 5.68
C GLN A 496 -8.40 16.93 4.90
N THR A 497 -9.17 18.00 4.91
CA THR A 497 -8.84 19.30 4.35
C THR A 497 -7.85 20.05 5.25
N ALA A 498 -7.19 21.07 4.70
CA ALA A 498 -6.31 21.93 5.48
C ALA A 498 -7.04 22.58 6.67
N GLU A 499 -8.29 23.00 6.46
CA GLU A 499 -9.15 23.54 7.50
C GLU A 499 -9.43 22.53 8.61
N GLU A 500 -9.82 21.30 8.29
CA GLU A 500 -10.11 20.26 9.29
C GLU A 500 -8.87 19.90 10.13
N PHE A 501 -7.69 19.84 9.51
CA PHE A 501 -6.43 19.66 10.26
C PHE A 501 -6.18 20.79 11.25
N ILE A 502 -6.35 22.04 10.80
CA ILE A 502 -6.07 23.23 11.63
C ILE A 502 -7.08 23.35 12.77
N GLU A 503 -8.37 23.11 12.50
CA GLU A 503 -9.41 23.12 13.53
C GLU A 503 -9.12 22.08 14.62
N ALA A 504 -8.69 20.88 14.23
CA ALA A 504 -8.40 19.81 15.18
C ALA A 504 -7.16 20.06 16.06
N ILE A 505 -6.07 20.60 15.49
CA ILE A 505 -4.87 20.92 16.28
C ILE A 505 -5.11 22.06 17.28
N GLU A 506 -5.97 23.03 16.92
CA GLU A 506 -6.38 24.13 17.80
C GLU A 506 -7.35 23.64 18.88
N GLU A 507 -8.41 22.90 18.51
CA GLU A 507 -9.41 22.37 19.44
C GLU A 507 -8.78 21.49 20.52
N HIS A 508 -7.83 20.64 20.13
CA HIS A 508 -7.25 19.66 21.03
C HIS A 508 -5.92 20.09 21.65
N ASN A 509 -5.44 21.31 21.37
CA ASN A 509 -4.15 21.82 21.84
C ASN A 509 -3.02 20.82 21.53
N ALA A 510 -2.93 20.42 20.27
CA ALA A 510 -1.98 19.40 19.84
C ALA A 510 -0.53 19.92 19.92
N ASP A 511 0.39 19.05 20.29
CA ASP A 511 1.83 19.31 20.20
C ASP A 511 2.39 18.89 18.83
N ILE A 512 1.81 17.82 18.27
CA ILE A 512 2.25 17.18 17.03
C ILE A 512 1.08 17.07 16.05
N LEU A 513 1.33 17.45 14.80
CA LEU A 513 0.50 17.16 13.63
C LEU A 513 1.15 16.05 12.80
N GLY A 514 0.48 14.91 12.70
CA GLY A 514 0.86 13.79 11.84
C GLY A 514 0.01 13.73 10.57
N MET A 515 0.64 13.87 9.39
CA MET A 515 -0.05 13.71 8.11
C MET A 515 0.42 12.46 7.38
N SER A 516 -0.52 11.71 6.81
CA SER A 516 -0.25 10.52 5.98
C SER A 516 -0.77 10.69 4.54
N ALA A 517 0.00 10.21 3.56
CA ALA A 517 -0.42 10.05 2.17
C ALA A 517 0.22 8.80 1.57
N MET A 518 -0.57 7.86 1.06
CA MET A 518 -0.07 6.68 0.34
C MET A 518 -0.01 6.90 -1.17
N LEU A 519 -0.80 7.83 -1.70
CA LEU A 519 -0.80 8.12 -3.13
C LEU A 519 0.12 9.29 -3.46
N THR A 520 0.83 9.17 -4.58
CA THR A 520 1.64 10.26 -5.12
C THR A 520 0.78 11.45 -5.57
N THR A 521 -0.50 11.18 -5.86
CA THR A 521 -1.50 12.17 -6.27
C THR A 521 -1.95 13.06 -5.12
N THR A 522 -2.01 12.52 -3.91
CA THR A 522 -2.51 13.17 -2.71
C THR A 522 -1.38 13.79 -1.90
N MET A 523 -0.17 13.24 -2.00
CA MET A 523 1.06 13.72 -1.35
C MET A 523 1.26 15.25 -1.45
N PRO A 524 1.11 15.92 -2.61
CA PRO A 524 1.26 17.38 -2.70
C PRO A 524 0.28 18.18 -1.84
N TYR A 525 -0.83 17.58 -1.39
CA TYR A 525 -1.78 18.24 -0.50
C TYR A 525 -1.20 18.51 0.90
N MET A 526 -0.21 17.74 1.35
CA MET A 526 0.51 18.02 2.61
C MET A 526 1.11 19.43 2.60
N LYS A 527 1.68 19.86 1.46
CA LYS A 527 2.19 21.22 1.29
C LYS A 527 1.09 22.26 1.44
N ILE A 528 -0.12 22.00 0.94
CA ILE A 528 -1.25 22.92 1.05
C ILE A 528 -1.63 23.14 2.51
N VAL A 529 -1.64 22.06 3.33
CA VAL A 529 -1.87 22.16 4.78
C VAL A 529 -0.79 23.03 5.45
N VAL A 530 0.48 22.76 5.18
CA VAL A 530 1.59 23.51 5.79
C VAL A 530 1.62 24.98 5.33
N ASP A 531 1.40 25.26 4.05
CA ASP A 531 1.30 26.62 3.52
C ASP A 531 0.17 27.41 4.19
N GLU A 532 -0.96 26.76 4.47
CA GLU A 532 -2.09 27.36 5.16
C GLU A 532 -1.76 27.67 6.64
N MET A 533 -1.05 26.77 7.33
CA MET A 533 -0.53 27.03 8.69
C MET A 533 0.46 28.22 8.70
N VAL A 534 1.33 28.33 7.69
CA VAL A 534 2.24 29.47 7.52
C VAL A 534 1.45 30.76 7.28
N ARG A 535 0.41 30.71 6.43
CA ARG A 535 -0.46 31.87 6.15
C ARG A 535 -1.17 32.39 7.40
N ARG A 536 -1.57 31.48 8.31
CA ARG A 536 -2.18 31.82 9.60
C ARG A 536 -1.16 32.22 10.68
N GLY A 537 0.13 31.98 10.44
CA GLY A 537 1.21 32.32 11.36
C GLY A 537 1.41 31.33 12.51
N ILE A 538 0.79 30.14 12.44
CA ILE A 538 0.77 29.15 13.52
C ILE A 538 1.77 28.00 13.31
N ARG A 539 2.45 27.93 12.16
CA ARG A 539 3.32 26.80 11.79
C ARG A 539 4.37 26.47 12.86
N GLU A 540 5.05 27.46 13.41
CA GLU A 540 6.15 27.27 14.37
C GLU A 540 5.68 26.73 15.73
N GLU A 541 4.37 26.77 16.01
CA GLU A 541 3.78 26.31 17.27
C GLU A 541 3.69 24.77 17.34
N TYR A 542 3.70 24.09 16.20
CA TYR A 542 3.48 22.64 16.10
C TYR A 542 4.69 21.88 15.57
N ILE A 543 4.85 20.63 15.99
CA ILE A 543 5.76 19.68 15.36
C ILE A 543 4.99 18.98 14.23
N ILE A 544 5.47 19.07 13.00
CA ILE A 544 4.85 18.45 11.82
C ILE A 544 5.65 17.23 11.39
N LEU A 545 5.06 16.05 11.57
CA LEU A 545 5.60 14.79 11.10
C LEU A 545 4.79 14.31 9.88
N VAL A 546 5.48 13.89 8.83
CA VAL A 546 4.82 13.41 7.60
C VAL A 546 5.25 11.98 7.29
N GLY A 547 4.31 11.16 6.84
CA GLY A 547 4.53 9.76 6.47
C GLY A 547 3.85 9.39 5.16
N GLY A 548 4.24 8.26 4.58
CA GLY A 548 3.71 7.81 3.30
C GLY A 548 4.73 7.06 2.45
N ALA A 549 4.31 5.96 1.82
CA ALA A 549 5.14 5.17 0.91
C ALA A 549 5.78 5.97 -0.24
N PRO A 550 5.09 6.91 -0.92
CA PRO A 550 5.70 7.67 -2.01
C PRO A 550 6.55 8.87 -1.54
N LEU A 551 6.50 9.19 -0.25
CA LEU A 551 7.13 10.37 0.33
C LEU A 551 8.63 10.12 0.59
N ASN A 552 9.39 11.20 0.77
CA ASN A 552 10.78 11.12 1.23
C ASN A 552 11.15 12.36 2.03
N ALA A 553 12.29 12.31 2.73
CA ALA A 553 12.75 13.39 3.60
C ALA A 553 12.98 14.71 2.86
N GLU A 554 13.56 14.68 1.66
CA GLU A 554 13.82 15.88 0.87
C GLU A 554 12.52 16.60 0.51
N TYR A 555 11.52 15.84 0.06
CA TYR A 555 10.21 16.39 -0.27
C TYR A 555 9.48 16.94 0.96
N GLY A 556 9.45 16.20 2.08
CA GLY A 556 8.85 16.63 3.34
C GLY A 556 9.40 17.97 3.84
N ILE A 557 10.73 18.08 3.88
CA ILE A 557 11.44 19.29 4.31
C ILE A 557 11.16 20.45 3.35
N SER A 558 11.04 20.20 2.04
CA SER A 558 10.86 21.25 1.04
C SER A 558 9.60 22.10 1.22
N PHE A 559 8.57 21.55 1.88
CA PHE A 559 7.34 22.27 2.21
C PHE A 559 7.20 22.62 3.69
N GLY A 560 8.23 22.39 4.50
CA GLY A 560 8.27 22.80 5.89
C GLY A 560 7.70 21.79 6.88
N ALA A 561 7.74 20.48 6.61
CA ALA A 561 7.61 19.47 7.66
C ALA A 561 8.90 19.38 8.51
N ASP A 562 8.79 19.02 9.79
CA ASP A 562 9.95 18.86 10.68
C ASP A 562 10.68 17.55 10.44
N SER A 563 9.96 16.48 10.07
CA SER A 563 10.56 15.21 9.69
C SER A 563 9.65 14.37 8.80
N TYR A 564 10.29 13.57 7.94
CA TYR A 564 9.67 12.44 7.26
C TYR A 564 9.91 11.16 8.07
N CYS A 565 8.84 10.45 8.36
CA CYS A 565 8.86 9.18 9.07
C CYS A 565 8.57 8.06 8.06
N ILE A 566 9.56 7.20 7.84
CA ILE A 566 9.45 6.10 6.87
C ILE A 566 8.45 5.03 7.32
N ASP A 567 8.28 4.86 8.63
CA ASP A 567 7.31 3.97 9.26
C ASP A 567 6.81 4.54 10.59
N ALA A 568 5.85 3.85 11.19
CA ALA A 568 5.23 4.24 12.45
C ALA A 568 6.21 4.23 13.63
N GLY A 569 7.17 3.30 13.68
CA GLY A 569 8.17 3.20 14.74
C GLY A 569 9.13 4.39 14.73
N VAL A 570 9.68 4.71 13.56
CA VAL A 570 10.48 5.94 13.36
C VAL A 570 9.67 7.19 13.68
N GLY A 571 8.36 7.18 13.41
CA GLY A 571 7.44 8.23 13.81
C GLY A 571 7.44 8.47 15.33
N VAL A 572 7.30 7.41 16.11
CA VAL A 572 7.32 7.49 17.59
C VAL A 572 8.67 7.96 18.11
N GLU A 573 9.77 7.41 17.61
CA GLU A 573 11.13 7.84 18.00
C GLU A 573 11.35 9.33 17.72
N THR A 574 10.90 9.79 16.56
CA THR A 574 11.00 11.19 16.13
C THR A 574 10.15 12.10 17.02
N ALA A 575 8.91 11.71 17.30
CA ALA A 575 8.02 12.43 18.21
C ALA A 575 8.61 12.54 19.62
N ASN A 576 9.15 11.44 20.14
CA ASN A 576 9.81 11.39 21.44
C ASN A 576 10.99 12.35 21.51
N SER A 577 11.83 12.35 20.47
CA SER A 577 12.99 13.22 20.35
C SER A 577 12.61 14.70 20.27
N ALA A 578 11.58 15.02 19.48
CA ALA A 578 11.12 16.40 19.27
C ALA A 578 10.51 17.01 20.55
N ILE A 579 9.66 16.26 21.26
CA ILE A 579 9.07 16.71 22.54
C ILE A 579 10.15 16.90 23.61
N ASN A 580 11.07 15.95 23.75
CA ASN A 580 12.18 16.07 24.70
C ASN A 580 13.07 17.28 24.39
N GLY A 581 13.26 17.60 23.11
CA GLY A 581 13.98 18.79 22.66
C GLY A 581 13.28 20.09 23.03
N ARG A 582 11.96 20.18 22.84
CA ARG A 582 11.15 21.34 23.24
C ARG A 582 11.16 21.58 24.74
N VAL A 583 11.03 20.52 25.56
CA VAL A 583 11.08 20.65 27.03
C VAL A 583 12.42 21.23 27.48
N LYS A 584 13.53 20.74 26.93
CA LYS A 584 14.87 21.27 27.24
C LYS A 584 15.06 22.73 26.81
N ALA A 585 14.49 23.14 25.68
CA ALA A 585 14.58 24.54 25.23
C ALA A 585 13.84 25.50 26.18
N LEU A 586 12.66 25.11 26.66
CA LEU A 586 11.86 25.89 27.61
C LEU A 586 12.54 25.99 28.99
N GLU A 587 13.23 24.94 29.45
CA GLU A 587 14.01 24.96 30.70
C GLU A 587 15.25 25.86 30.63
N VAL A 588 15.82 26.06 29.42
CA VAL A 588 16.96 26.96 29.19
C VAL A 588 16.54 28.42 29.12
N GLU A 589 15.34 28.73 28.63
CA GLU A 589 14.79 30.10 28.63
C GLU A 589 14.20 30.54 29.98
N ALA A 590 13.90 29.59 30.87
CA ALA A 590 13.36 29.85 32.21
C ALA A 590 14.42 30.05 33.31
N ASN A 591 15.72 29.94 32.97
CA ASN A 591 16.87 30.20 33.85
C ASN A 591 17.64 31.44 33.38
#